data_AF-A0AAW0AVR7-F1
#
_entry.id   AF-A0AAW0AVR7-F1
#
_cell.length_a   1.000
_cell.length_b   1.000
_cell.length_c   1.000
_cell.angle_alpha   90.00
_cell.angle_beta   90.00
_cell.angle_gamma   90.00
#
_symmetry.space_group_name_H-M   'P 1'
#
loop_
_entity.id
_entity.type
_entity.pdbx_description
1 polymer ?
#
loop_
_entity_poly.entity_id
_entity_poly.type
_entity_poly.pdbx_seq_one_letter_code
_entity_poly.pdbx_strand_id
1 'polypeptide(L)'
;MGLINPSRGVVDFEGFRALKPLYEAAMAAGIWVVVRPGPVNMIPYINAETTAGGIAHWVTAEVAGRLRTNDSDWTEAWRDYILGIIEETVPYQINAGGPVIGMSAIQLDNEYTQDYPGHGEYYEELKKVFHDSKIVVPLTYNDPNQGGNFINGTGAVDLYGMDSYPQRFDCSHPSAWRPVVTNYHEYHERVNPSQPWYIPEFQAGSYDAWGPGAPGYAPCAELTGPAFQSVFNLQLWASNAKLINYYMLVVCSLNKIALTSRKGKSQAPTRSPHD
;
A
#
# COMPACT_ATOMS: atom_id res chain seq x y z
N MET A 1 -8.77 6.32 0.88
CA MET A 1 -9.70 7.48 0.88
C MET A 1 -10.69 7.49 -0.28
N GLY A 2 -10.30 7.28 -1.53
CA GLY A 2 -11.15 7.59 -2.70
C GLY A 2 -12.54 6.93 -2.73
N LEU A 3 -12.68 5.73 -2.17
CA LEU A 3 -13.99 5.06 -2.05
C LEU A 3 -14.71 5.37 -0.73
N ILE A 4 -13.96 5.42 0.37
CA ILE A 4 -14.48 5.53 1.76
C ILE A 4 -14.78 6.97 2.16
N ASN A 5 -14.02 7.92 1.62
CA ASN A 5 -14.15 9.34 1.89
C ASN A 5 -14.30 10.12 0.57
N PRO A 6 -15.42 9.91 -0.16
CA PRO A 6 -15.60 10.38 -1.53
C PRO A 6 -15.81 11.91 -1.64
N SER A 7 -16.16 12.58 -0.55
CA SER A 7 -16.30 14.03 -0.44
C SER A 7 -15.89 14.51 0.94
N ARG A 8 -15.50 15.78 1.05
CA ARG A 8 -15.14 16.42 2.33
C ARG A 8 -16.24 16.21 3.38
N GLY A 9 -15.86 15.78 4.58
CA GLY A 9 -16.78 15.54 5.71
C GLY A 9 -17.66 14.29 5.59
N VAL A 10 -17.48 13.44 4.57
CA VAL A 10 -18.25 12.19 4.42
C VAL A 10 -17.30 11.00 4.50
N VAL A 11 -17.42 10.20 5.55
CA VAL A 11 -16.70 8.93 5.71
C VAL A 11 -17.73 7.81 5.77
N ASP A 12 -17.61 6.83 4.87
CA ASP A 12 -18.59 5.77 4.64
C ASP A 12 -17.92 4.39 4.69
N PHE A 13 -18.22 3.65 5.76
CA PHE A 13 -17.83 2.26 5.98
C PHE A 13 -19.02 1.29 5.83
N GLU A 14 -20.05 1.66 5.08
CA GLU A 14 -21.21 0.80 4.86
C GLU A 14 -21.10 -0.04 3.58
N GLY A 15 -21.95 -1.08 3.51
CA GLY A 15 -22.07 -1.94 2.33
C GLY A 15 -20.75 -2.59 1.92
N PHE A 16 -20.33 -2.38 0.67
CA PHE A 16 -19.09 -2.99 0.14
C PHE A 16 -17.81 -2.31 0.64
N ARG A 17 -17.92 -1.16 1.33
CA ARG A 17 -16.79 -0.42 1.91
C ARG A 17 -16.50 -0.84 3.36
N ALA A 18 -17.38 -1.63 3.97
CA ALA A 18 -17.25 -2.09 5.33
C ALA A 18 -16.02 -2.97 5.53
N LEU A 19 -15.27 -2.71 6.61
CA LEU A 19 -14.11 -3.52 6.99
C LEU A 19 -14.49 -4.73 7.82
N LYS A 20 -15.59 -4.65 8.57
CA LYS A 20 -16.08 -5.73 9.43
C LYS A 20 -16.15 -7.10 8.73
N PRO A 21 -16.77 -7.25 7.54
CA PRO A 21 -16.82 -8.55 6.87
C PRO A 21 -15.45 -9.14 6.53
N LEU A 22 -14.45 -8.30 6.23
CA LEU A 22 -13.07 -8.73 6.00
C LEU A 22 -12.46 -9.30 7.28
N TYR A 23 -12.64 -8.61 8.41
CA TYR A 23 -12.13 -9.08 9.70
C TYR A 23 -12.82 -10.37 10.16
N GLU A 24 -14.14 -10.46 10.02
CA GLU A 24 -14.88 -11.70 10.34
C GLU A 24 -14.44 -12.87 9.47
N ALA A 25 -14.20 -12.64 8.16
CA ALA A 25 -13.69 -13.67 7.27
C ALA A 25 -12.26 -14.10 7.64
N ALA A 26 -11.38 -13.16 8.01
CA ALA A 26 -10.04 -13.46 8.48
C ALA A 26 -10.05 -14.30 9.76
N MET A 27 -10.91 -13.95 10.73
CA MET A 27 -11.12 -14.75 11.94
C MET A 27 -11.62 -16.16 11.62
N ALA A 28 -12.62 -16.29 10.73
CA ALA A 28 -13.16 -17.58 10.34
C ALA A 28 -12.13 -18.47 9.62
N ALA A 29 -11.23 -17.86 8.85
CA ALA A 29 -10.15 -18.56 8.16
C ALA A 29 -8.92 -18.84 9.06
N GLY A 30 -8.86 -18.27 10.27
CA GLY A 30 -7.69 -18.36 11.14
C GLY A 30 -6.48 -17.57 10.61
N ILE A 31 -6.73 -16.48 9.88
CA ILE A 31 -5.71 -15.64 9.26
C ILE A 31 -5.59 -14.32 10.02
N TRP A 32 -4.35 -13.87 10.20
CA TRP A 32 -4.02 -12.58 10.77
C TRP A 32 -3.98 -11.48 9.70
N VAL A 33 -4.33 -10.25 10.08
CA VAL A 33 -4.43 -9.10 9.17
C VAL A 33 -3.43 -8.02 9.56
N VAL A 34 -2.69 -7.55 8.56
CA VAL A 34 -1.93 -6.30 8.57
C VAL A 34 -2.75 -5.25 7.83
N VAL A 35 -3.15 -4.18 8.50
CA VAL A 35 -3.92 -3.08 7.93
C VAL A 35 -2.95 -2.02 7.41
N ARG A 36 -3.10 -1.61 6.16
CA ARG A 36 -2.23 -0.58 5.53
C ARG A 36 -3.11 0.56 5.02
N PRO A 37 -3.64 1.40 5.93
CA PRO A 37 -4.74 2.27 5.57
C PRO A 37 -4.33 3.53 4.83
N GLY A 38 -3.07 3.98 5.00
CA GLY A 38 -2.41 5.14 4.39
C GLY A 38 -3.24 6.43 4.25
N PRO A 39 -2.86 7.61 4.77
CA PRO A 39 -3.37 8.87 4.24
C PRO A 39 -2.77 9.13 2.83
N VAL A 40 -3.57 9.59 1.88
CA VAL A 40 -3.38 9.20 0.47
C VAL A 40 -2.60 10.20 -0.42
N ASN A 41 -1.86 9.79 -1.48
CA ASN A 41 -0.92 10.64 -2.27
C ASN A 41 -1.10 10.80 -3.82
N MET A 42 -0.30 11.71 -4.44
CA MET A 42 -0.30 12.03 -5.89
C MET A 42 0.86 11.43 -6.74
N ILE A 43 1.73 10.57 -6.21
CA ILE A 43 2.63 9.69 -6.97
C ILE A 43 2.92 8.47 -6.07
N PRO A 44 2.52 7.27 -6.50
CA PRO A 44 1.27 6.56 -6.21
C PRO A 44 1.13 6.04 -4.75
N TYR A 45 -0.09 6.00 -4.17
CA TYR A 45 -0.36 5.63 -2.76
C TYR A 45 -1.37 4.53 -2.51
N ILE A 46 -1.16 3.87 -1.35
CA ILE A 46 -0.99 2.40 -1.28
C ILE A 46 -0.17 1.79 -2.45
N ASN A 47 0.42 2.64 -3.30
CA ASN A 47 0.58 2.46 -4.73
C ASN A 47 -0.63 1.76 -5.38
N ALA A 48 -0.65 0.43 -5.28
CA ALA A 48 -1.70 -0.53 -5.63
C ALA A 48 -2.41 -0.31 -6.97
N GLU A 49 -1.81 0.51 -7.84
CA GLU A 49 -2.29 0.81 -9.18
C GLU A 49 -3.77 1.28 -9.21
N THR A 50 -4.18 2.01 -8.16
CA THR A 50 -5.53 2.59 -8.05
C THR A 50 -5.59 4.05 -8.53
N THR A 51 -6.79 4.56 -8.82
CA THR A 51 -6.95 5.96 -9.29
C THR A 51 -6.34 6.94 -8.29
N ALA A 52 -5.45 7.80 -8.79
CA ALA A 52 -4.73 8.79 -7.99
C ALA A 52 -4.10 8.20 -6.72
N GLY A 53 -3.60 6.96 -6.80
CA GLY A 53 -3.04 6.29 -5.63
C GLY A 53 -4.02 6.18 -4.46
N GLY A 54 -5.32 6.10 -4.75
CA GLY A 54 -6.38 6.05 -3.75
C GLY A 54 -6.81 7.40 -3.16
N ILE A 55 -6.27 8.54 -3.61
CA ILE A 55 -6.70 9.87 -3.13
C ILE A 55 -8.14 10.09 -3.59
N ALA A 56 -8.97 10.62 -2.69
CA ALA A 56 -10.28 11.09 -3.08
C ALA A 56 -10.18 12.34 -3.96
N HIS A 57 -10.90 12.35 -5.09
CA HIS A 57 -10.80 13.42 -6.09
C HIS A 57 -11.00 14.83 -5.52
N TRP A 58 -11.85 14.99 -4.49
CA TRP A 58 -12.04 16.28 -3.82
C TRP A 58 -10.76 16.79 -3.15
N VAL A 59 -9.91 15.92 -2.60
CA VAL A 59 -8.62 16.30 -2.01
C VAL A 59 -7.71 16.92 -3.07
N THR A 60 -7.61 16.30 -4.25
CA THR A 60 -6.79 16.84 -5.35
C THR A 60 -7.31 18.15 -5.92
N ALA A 61 -8.57 18.49 -5.66
CA ALA A 61 -9.22 19.69 -6.20
C ALA A 61 -9.32 20.83 -5.16
N GLU A 62 -9.42 20.50 -3.87
CA GLU A 62 -9.76 21.46 -2.81
C GLU A 62 -8.64 21.72 -1.80
N VAL A 63 -7.64 20.83 -1.70
CA VAL A 63 -6.48 21.06 -0.82
C VAL A 63 -5.48 21.93 -1.57
N ALA A 64 -5.13 23.08 -0.98
CA ALA A 64 -4.26 24.07 -1.62
C ALA A 64 -2.79 23.82 -1.29
N GLY A 65 -2.52 23.33 -0.09
CA GLY A 65 -1.23 22.91 0.40
C GLY A 65 -0.69 21.69 -0.33
N ARG A 66 0.57 21.41 -0.05
CA ARG A 66 1.25 20.26 -0.62
C ARG A 66 0.78 19.00 0.10
N LEU A 67 0.28 18.05 -0.69
CA LEU A 67 -0.10 16.74 -0.17
C LEU A 67 1.14 15.99 0.35
N ARG A 68 0.98 15.22 1.43
CA ARG A 68 2.08 14.56 2.16
C ARG A 68 3.15 15.54 2.65
N THR A 69 2.75 16.66 3.24
CA THR A 69 3.65 17.47 4.05
C THR A 69 2.96 17.78 5.36
N ASN A 70 3.58 18.58 6.22
CA ASN A 70 2.95 19.08 7.44
C ASN A 70 2.04 20.30 7.18
N ASP A 71 1.54 20.47 5.94
CA ASP A 71 0.58 21.52 5.62
C ASP A 71 -0.74 21.20 6.32
N SER A 72 -1.30 22.19 7.02
CA SER A 72 -2.46 21.96 7.90
C SER A 72 -3.72 21.52 7.14
N ASP A 73 -3.91 22.01 5.93
CA ASP A 73 -5.05 21.64 5.09
C ASP A 73 -4.92 20.22 4.52
N TRP A 74 -3.69 19.70 4.38
CA TRP A 74 -3.46 18.27 4.16
C TRP A 74 -3.83 17.46 5.40
N THR A 75 -3.37 17.88 6.60
CA THR A 75 -3.75 17.23 7.87
C THR A 75 -5.25 17.16 8.07
N GLU A 76 -5.97 18.24 7.80
CA GLU A 76 -7.44 18.26 7.83
C GLU A 76 -8.07 17.30 6.81
N ALA A 77 -7.45 17.11 5.65
CA ALA A 77 -8.03 16.30 4.58
C ALA A 77 -8.02 14.80 4.89
N TRP A 78 -6.97 14.27 5.52
CA TRP A 78 -6.88 12.84 5.81
C TRP A 78 -7.40 12.43 7.18
N ARG A 79 -7.52 13.37 8.12
CA ARG A 79 -7.81 13.07 9.54
C ARG A 79 -9.10 12.29 9.75
N ASP A 80 -10.20 12.72 9.15
CA ASP A 80 -11.51 12.05 9.32
C ASP A 80 -11.48 10.62 8.80
N TYR A 81 -10.79 10.40 7.67
CA TYR A 81 -10.61 9.05 7.12
C TYR A 81 -9.80 8.15 8.07
N ILE A 82 -8.69 8.64 8.61
CA ILE A 82 -7.85 7.87 9.54
C ILE A 82 -8.60 7.58 10.84
N LEU A 83 -9.35 8.54 11.39
CA LEU A 83 -10.18 8.33 12.57
C LEU A 83 -11.26 7.27 12.34
N GLY A 84 -11.91 7.28 11.18
CA GLY A 84 -12.89 6.26 10.84
C GLY A 84 -12.27 4.86 10.67
N ILE A 85 -11.08 4.75 10.05
CA ILE A 85 -10.33 3.49 10.00
C ILE A 85 -10.03 2.98 11.41
N ILE A 86 -9.57 3.87 12.30
CA ILE A 86 -9.27 3.54 13.70
C ILE A 86 -10.53 2.99 14.38
N GLU A 87 -11.66 3.68 14.27
CA GLU A 87 -12.92 3.28 14.90
C GLU A 87 -13.37 1.88 14.45
N GLU A 88 -13.32 1.61 13.15
CA GLU A 88 -13.66 0.31 12.57
C GLU A 88 -12.67 -0.80 12.98
N THR A 89 -11.41 -0.45 13.23
CA THR A 89 -10.34 -1.44 13.49
C THR A 89 -10.20 -1.77 14.97
N VAL A 90 -10.52 -0.85 15.88
CA VAL A 90 -10.35 -1.00 17.34
C VAL A 90 -10.97 -2.30 17.89
N PRO A 91 -12.19 -2.73 17.51
CA PRO A 91 -12.81 -3.96 18.02
C PRO A 91 -12.13 -5.24 17.54
N TYR A 92 -11.30 -5.18 16.49
CA TYR A 92 -10.72 -6.33 15.79
C TYR A 92 -9.22 -6.50 16.04
N GLN A 93 -8.66 -5.75 16.99
CA GLN A 93 -7.29 -5.93 17.44
C GLN A 93 -7.11 -7.26 18.17
N ILE A 94 -5.89 -7.80 18.14
CA ILE A 94 -5.56 -9.07 18.81
C ILE A 94 -5.85 -9.05 20.31
N ASN A 95 -5.66 -7.92 21.00
CA ASN A 95 -5.99 -7.78 22.42
C ASN A 95 -7.50 -7.78 22.71
N ALA A 96 -8.33 -7.55 21.68
CA ALA A 96 -9.79 -7.67 21.72
C ALA A 96 -10.29 -9.01 21.16
N GLY A 97 -9.39 -9.94 20.82
CA GLY A 97 -9.73 -11.24 20.23
C GLY A 97 -9.96 -11.24 18.72
N GLY A 98 -9.63 -10.14 18.03
CA GLY A 98 -9.74 -10.03 16.58
C GLY A 98 -8.46 -10.38 15.82
N PRO A 99 -8.50 -10.34 14.48
CA PRO A 99 -7.43 -10.83 13.61
C PRO A 99 -6.32 -9.80 13.35
N VAL A 100 -6.44 -8.55 13.82
CA VAL A 100 -5.45 -7.50 13.55
C VAL A 100 -4.26 -7.64 14.51
N ILE A 101 -3.11 -8.08 13.99
CA ILE A 101 -1.98 -8.52 14.82
C ILE A 101 -1.03 -7.42 15.26
N GLY A 102 -0.62 -7.51 16.52
CA GLY A 102 0.39 -6.64 17.14
C GLY A 102 1.68 -6.48 16.36
N MET A 103 2.15 -7.48 15.62
CA MET A 103 3.54 -7.39 15.13
C MET A 103 3.75 -6.46 13.93
N SER A 104 2.70 -6.00 13.23
CA SER A 104 2.81 -5.04 12.11
C SER A 104 1.44 -4.47 11.70
N ALA A 105 0.55 -4.15 12.65
CA ALA A 105 -0.88 -4.06 12.31
C ALA A 105 -1.30 -2.81 11.55
N ILE A 106 -0.59 -1.69 11.71
CA ILE A 106 -0.91 -0.46 10.98
C ILE A 106 0.35 0.08 10.33
N GLN A 107 0.43 -0.07 9.01
CA GLN A 107 1.45 0.61 8.24
C GLN A 107 1.10 2.09 8.14
N LEU A 108 1.98 2.94 8.66
CA LEU A 108 1.90 4.37 8.49
C LEU A 108 2.40 4.71 7.09
N ASP A 109 1.53 5.32 6.31
CA ASP A 109 1.86 5.78 4.97
C ASP A 109 2.42 4.63 4.07
N ASN A 110 3.09 4.94 2.96
CA ASN A 110 3.63 3.97 2.01
C ASN A 110 4.89 4.50 1.32
N GLU A 111 6.02 3.79 1.34
CA GLU A 111 7.24 4.16 0.59
C GLU A 111 7.55 5.68 0.64
N TYR A 112 7.73 6.22 1.84
CA TYR A 112 7.88 7.63 2.11
C TYR A 112 9.30 8.00 2.54
N THR A 113 9.80 9.12 2.03
CA THR A 113 11.12 9.61 2.41
C THR A 113 11.00 10.70 3.47
N GLN A 114 11.86 10.61 4.48
CA GLN A 114 11.99 11.62 5.54
C GLN A 114 12.90 12.80 5.15
N ASP A 115 13.54 12.75 3.97
CA ASP A 115 14.64 13.64 3.61
C ASP A 115 14.20 15.07 3.22
N TYR A 116 12.89 15.30 3.07
CA TYR A 116 12.35 16.59 2.69
C TYR A 116 11.77 17.35 3.88
N PRO A 117 11.85 18.70 3.89
CA PRO A 117 11.26 19.51 4.96
C PRO A 117 9.77 19.21 5.18
N GLY A 118 9.35 19.08 6.43
CA GLY A 118 7.96 18.82 6.81
C GLY A 118 7.53 17.36 6.70
N HIS A 119 8.36 16.48 6.11
CA HIS A 119 7.99 15.08 5.92
C HIS A 119 8.03 14.29 7.23
N GLY A 120 9.09 14.48 8.03
CA GLY A 120 9.20 13.85 9.35
C GLY A 120 8.08 14.30 10.29
N GLU A 121 7.79 15.60 10.32
CA GLU A 121 6.73 16.19 11.14
C GLU A 121 5.35 15.65 10.77
N TYR A 122 5.04 15.57 9.48
CA TYR A 122 3.80 14.97 9.00
C TYR A 122 3.66 13.50 9.43
N TYR A 123 4.75 12.74 9.34
CA TYR A 123 4.73 11.34 9.74
C TYR A 123 4.56 11.18 11.26
N GLU A 124 5.16 12.09 12.04
CA GLU A 124 4.94 12.19 13.49
C GLU A 124 3.49 12.57 13.84
N GLU A 125 2.88 13.50 13.11
CA GLU A 125 1.46 13.86 13.27
C GLU A 125 0.54 12.65 13.02
N LEU A 126 0.79 11.91 11.94
CA LEU A 126 0.03 10.70 11.62
C LEU A 126 0.20 9.64 12.71
N LYS A 127 1.45 9.38 13.12
CA LYS A 127 1.78 8.45 14.20
C LYS A 127 1.07 8.80 15.50
N LYS A 128 1.06 10.10 15.85
CA LYS A 128 0.40 10.62 17.04
C LYS A 128 -1.11 10.37 17.03
N VAL A 129 -1.79 10.49 15.88
CA VAL A 129 -3.23 10.18 15.78
C VAL A 129 -3.52 8.72 16.14
N PHE A 130 -2.68 7.78 15.69
CA PHE A 130 -2.83 6.37 16.06
C PHE A 130 -2.51 6.11 17.53
N HIS A 131 -1.43 6.66 18.07
CA HIS A 131 -1.06 6.48 19.48
C HIS A 131 -2.03 7.14 20.48
N ASP A 132 -2.64 8.28 20.11
CA ASP A 132 -3.66 8.95 20.93
C ASP A 132 -5.01 8.23 20.89
N SER A 133 -5.14 7.20 20.05
CA SER A 133 -6.36 6.42 19.89
C SER A 133 -6.37 5.15 20.76
N LYS A 134 -7.33 4.25 20.52
CA LYS A 134 -7.41 2.93 21.19
C LYS A 134 -6.63 1.84 20.45
N ILE A 135 -5.82 2.21 19.46
CA ILE A 135 -4.89 1.28 18.79
C ILE A 135 -3.70 1.03 19.71
N VAL A 136 -3.46 -0.25 20.05
CA VAL A 136 -2.38 -0.67 20.96
C VAL A 136 -1.30 -1.51 20.27
N VAL A 137 -1.48 -1.78 19.00
CA VAL A 137 -0.61 -2.61 18.18
C VAL A 137 0.51 -1.77 17.54
N PRO A 138 1.75 -2.29 17.47
CA PRO A 138 2.87 -1.64 16.79
C PRO A 138 2.56 -1.06 15.41
N LEU A 139 3.05 0.15 15.20
CA LEU A 139 3.01 0.88 13.93
C LEU A 139 4.24 0.53 13.10
N THR A 140 4.04 0.35 11.80
CA THR A 140 5.12 -0.07 10.89
C THR A 140 5.22 0.83 9.67
N TYR A 141 6.27 0.63 8.88
CA TYR A 141 6.57 1.37 7.67
C TYR A 141 7.17 0.44 6.62
N ASN A 142 6.98 0.76 5.35
CA ASN A 142 7.58 0.05 4.23
C ASN A 142 8.47 0.96 3.39
N ASP A 143 9.78 0.83 3.59
CA ASP A 143 10.78 1.62 2.88
C ASP A 143 11.04 1.07 1.48
N PRO A 144 11.06 1.90 0.41
CA PRO A 144 11.33 1.39 -0.92
C PRO A 144 12.81 1.06 -1.01
N ASN A 145 13.13 -0.23 -1.00
CA ASN A 145 14.52 -0.73 -0.97
C ASN A 145 15.27 -0.27 0.29
N GLN A 146 16.61 -0.27 0.22
CA GLN A 146 17.51 -0.08 1.35
C GLN A 146 17.73 1.40 1.74
N GLY A 147 16.65 2.17 1.94
CA GLY A 147 16.69 3.63 2.20
C GLY A 147 17.05 4.03 3.63
N GLY A 148 16.56 3.28 4.63
CA GLY A 148 16.72 3.59 6.04
C GLY A 148 15.80 4.68 6.58
N ASN A 149 14.68 5.00 5.91
CA ASN A 149 13.74 6.02 6.38
C ASN A 149 12.96 5.54 7.61
N PHE A 150 12.68 6.47 8.54
CA PHE A 150 11.88 6.25 9.75
C PHE A 150 12.38 5.14 10.70
N ILE A 151 13.67 4.77 10.59
CA ILE A 151 14.35 3.91 11.58
C ILE A 151 14.60 4.69 12.88
N ASN A 152 14.92 5.98 12.76
CA ASN A 152 15.16 6.88 13.87
C ASN A 152 14.75 8.32 13.48
N GLY A 153 14.73 9.22 14.46
CA GLY A 153 14.34 10.61 14.27
C GLY A 153 12.83 10.85 14.33
N THR A 154 12.42 12.02 13.84
CA THR A 154 11.01 12.44 13.82
C THR A 154 10.20 11.52 12.91
N GLY A 155 9.09 10.97 13.41
CA GLY A 155 8.28 10.00 12.67
C GLY A 155 8.79 8.55 12.73
N ALA A 156 9.82 8.24 13.52
CA ALA A 156 10.29 6.85 13.65
C ALA A 156 9.16 5.90 14.11
N VAL A 157 9.11 4.72 13.47
CA VAL A 157 8.08 3.68 13.70
C VAL A 157 8.52 2.62 14.70
N ASP A 158 7.57 1.84 15.20
CA ASP A 158 7.83 0.73 16.13
C ASP A 158 8.52 -0.44 15.44
N LEU A 159 8.16 -0.72 14.18
CA LEU A 159 8.78 -1.76 13.35
C LEU A 159 9.13 -1.24 11.95
N TYR A 160 10.42 -1.19 11.63
CA TYR A 160 10.87 -0.86 10.28
C TYR A 160 10.74 -2.06 9.34
N GLY A 161 10.14 -1.84 8.17
CA GLY A 161 10.07 -2.79 7.08
C GLY A 161 10.66 -2.23 5.78
N MET A 162 11.15 -3.12 4.93
CA MET A 162 11.76 -2.75 3.64
C MET A 162 11.15 -3.57 2.51
N ASP A 163 10.73 -2.89 1.46
CA ASP A 163 10.14 -3.48 0.26
C ASP A 163 11.19 -3.83 -0.77
N SER A 164 10.96 -4.93 -1.49
CA SER A 164 11.87 -5.33 -2.54
C SER A 164 11.18 -5.98 -3.74
N TYR A 165 11.39 -5.34 -4.89
CA TYR A 165 10.97 -5.81 -6.21
C TYR A 165 12.18 -6.10 -7.10
N PRO A 166 12.93 -7.20 -6.85
CA PRO A 166 14.24 -7.45 -7.46
C PRO A 166 14.22 -7.55 -8.99
N GLN A 167 13.12 -8.05 -9.58
CA GLN A 167 12.96 -8.14 -11.04
C GLN A 167 12.33 -6.89 -11.67
N ARG A 168 11.90 -5.91 -10.86
CA ARG A 168 11.08 -4.77 -11.31
C ARG A 168 9.80 -5.26 -12.01
N PHE A 169 9.22 -4.43 -12.87
CA PHE A 169 7.85 -4.60 -13.35
C PHE A 169 7.73 -4.85 -14.87
N ASP A 170 8.85 -4.98 -15.59
CA ASP A 170 8.82 -5.23 -17.03
C ASP A 170 8.75 -6.73 -17.31
N CYS A 171 7.58 -7.19 -17.76
CA CYS A 171 7.32 -8.59 -18.08
C CYS A 171 7.59 -8.93 -19.56
N SER A 172 8.15 -8.04 -20.37
CA SER A 172 8.39 -8.27 -21.80
C SER A 172 9.40 -9.39 -22.08
N HIS A 173 10.30 -9.66 -21.14
CA HIS A 173 11.34 -10.69 -21.24
C HIS A 173 11.38 -11.53 -19.95
N PRO A 174 10.38 -12.40 -19.71
CA PRO A 174 10.19 -13.06 -18.41
C PRO A 174 11.32 -14.02 -18.01
N SER A 175 12.12 -14.48 -18.97
CA SER A 175 13.29 -15.34 -18.74
C SER A 175 14.58 -14.55 -18.43
N ALA A 176 14.58 -13.22 -18.57
CA ALA A 176 15.76 -12.39 -18.37
C ALA A 176 15.77 -11.80 -16.95
N TRP A 177 16.46 -12.47 -16.03
CA TRP A 177 16.47 -12.06 -14.63
C TRP A 177 17.59 -11.09 -14.26
N ARG A 178 17.25 -10.14 -13.40
CA ARG A 178 18.22 -9.35 -12.63
C ARG A 178 18.91 -10.23 -11.58
N PRO A 179 20.16 -9.90 -11.20
CA PRO A 179 20.88 -10.63 -10.16
C PRO A 179 20.13 -10.67 -8.83
N VAL A 180 20.34 -11.75 -8.09
CA VAL A 180 19.83 -11.90 -6.71
C VAL A 180 20.47 -10.85 -5.81
N VAL A 181 19.67 -10.19 -4.98
CA VAL A 181 20.16 -9.25 -3.98
C VAL A 181 20.75 -10.04 -2.81
N THR A 182 22.06 -9.91 -2.59
CA THR A 182 22.80 -10.74 -1.63
C THR A 182 23.10 -10.06 -0.31
N ASN A 183 22.83 -8.76 -0.19
CA ASN A 183 23.21 -7.95 0.96
C ASN A 183 22.05 -7.66 1.92
N TYR A 184 20.91 -8.36 1.81
CA TYR A 184 19.79 -8.13 2.72
C TYR A 184 20.26 -8.30 4.17
N HIS A 185 20.66 -9.49 4.62
CA HIS A 185 21.06 -9.69 6.01
C HIS A 185 22.05 -8.64 6.56
N GLU A 186 23.13 -8.35 5.82
CA GLU A 186 24.10 -7.30 6.18
C GLU A 186 23.44 -5.93 6.37
N TYR A 187 22.48 -5.57 5.52
CA TYR A 187 21.70 -4.35 5.67
C TYR A 187 20.90 -4.32 6.98
N HIS A 188 20.25 -5.42 7.41
CA HIS A 188 19.56 -5.46 8.73
C HIS A 188 20.52 -5.09 9.81
N GLU A 189 21.65 -5.80 9.81
CA GLU A 189 22.51 -5.86 10.97
C GLU A 189 23.13 -4.49 11.18
N ARG A 190 23.30 -3.75 10.08
CA ARG A 190 23.71 -2.36 10.08
C ARG A 190 22.61 -1.39 10.54
N VAL A 191 21.38 -1.52 10.06
CA VAL A 191 20.36 -0.45 10.25
C VAL A 191 19.40 -0.70 11.41
N ASN A 192 19.04 -1.94 11.70
CA ASN A 192 18.03 -2.29 12.70
C ASN A 192 18.13 -3.75 13.19
N PRO A 193 19.25 -4.15 13.84
CA PRO A 193 19.49 -5.54 14.27
C PRO A 193 18.60 -5.99 15.45
N SER A 194 17.96 -5.07 16.17
CA SER A 194 17.20 -5.38 17.39
C SER A 194 15.76 -5.83 17.11
N GLN A 195 15.27 -5.63 15.89
CA GLN A 195 13.89 -5.94 15.48
C GLN A 195 13.89 -7.17 14.56
N PRO A 196 12.76 -7.89 14.44
CA PRO A 196 12.65 -8.94 13.43
C PRO A 196 12.75 -8.34 12.02
N TRP A 197 13.50 -9.02 11.14
CA TRP A 197 13.57 -8.61 9.75
C TRP A 197 12.18 -8.69 9.10
N TYR A 198 11.63 -7.54 8.73
CA TYR A 198 10.32 -7.39 8.10
C TYR A 198 10.42 -6.93 6.66
N ILE A 199 9.77 -7.68 5.76
CA ILE A 199 9.54 -7.35 4.35
C ILE A 199 8.02 -7.17 4.15
N PRO A 200 7.51 -5.92 4.22
CA PRO A 200 6.09 -5.60 4.02
C PRO A 200 5.61 -5.85 2.59
N GLU A 201 6.46 -5.67 1.59
CA GLU A 201 6.20 -6.06 0.20
C GLU A 201 7.41 -6.73 -0.42
N PHE A 202 7.29 -8.03 -0.70
CA PHE A 202 8.19 -8.75 -1.58
C PHE A 202 7.49 -9.11 -2.88
N GLN A 203 8.19 -8.95 -3.99
CA GLN A 203 7.66 -9.27 -5.31
C GLN A 203 7.10 -10.69 -5.39
N ALA A 204 5.82 -10.77 -5.75
CA ALA A 204 5.14 -12.00 -6.13
C ALA A 204 4.31 -11.84 -7.42
N GLY A 205 4.53 -10.72 -8.12
CA GLY A 205 3.86 -10.40 -9.37
C GLY A 205 4.44 -9.13 -9.99
N SER A 206 3.71 -8.62 -10.97
CA SER A 206 3.96 -7.30 -11.55
C SER A 206 2.63 -6.73 -12.04
N TYR A 207 2.51 -5.41 -12.00
CA TYR A 207 1.48 -4.74 -12.81
C TYR A 207 1.86 -4.79 -14.29
N ASP A 208 0.88 -4.55 -15.15
CA ASP A 208 1.08 -4.39 -16.58
C ASP A 208 0.43 -3.08 -17.05
N ALA A 209 1.14 -2.33 -17.88
CA ALA A 209 0.69 -1.04 -18.35
C ALA A 209 -0.30 -1.20 -19.53
N TRP A 210 -1.11 -0.19 -19.79
CA TRP A 210 -1.94 -0.17 -20.99
C TRP A 210 -1.11 0.12 -22.24
N GLY A 211 -1.35 -0.63 -23.32
CA GLY A 211 -0.81 -0.30 -24.63
C GLY A 211 -0.72 -1.50 -25.57
N PRO A 212 -0.54 -1.26 -26.88
CA PRO A 212 -0.39 -2.34 -27.85
C PRO A 212 0.90 -3.15 -27.66
N GLY A 213 1.89 -2.61 -26.93
CA GLY A 213 3.13 -3.30 -26.56
C GLY A 213 3.13 -3.88 -25.14
N ALA A 214 1.98 -3.87 -24.46
CA ALA A 214 1.86 -4.46 -23.12
C ALA A 214 2.00 -5.99 -23.22
N PRO A 215 2.90 -6.62 -22.45
CA PRO A 215 3.11 -8.07 -22.47
C PRO A 215 1.89 -8.87 -22.02
N GLY A 216 1.00 -8.28 -21.21
CA GLY A 216 -0.07 -8.99 -20.53
C GLY A 216 0.40 -9.66 -19.24
N TYR A 217 -0.56 -10.11 -18.43
CA TYR A 217 -0.25 -10.77 -17.15
C TYR A 217 0.32 -12.18 -17.27
N ALA A 218 0.16 -12.86 -18.41
CA ALA A 218 0.71 -14.20 -18.59
C ALA A 218 2.26 -14.22 -18.54
N PRO A 219 2.98 -13.34 -19.27
CA PRO A 219 4.41 -13.16 -19.06
C PRO A 219 4.79 -12.71 -17.65
N CYS A 220 3.98 -11.88 -16.97
CA CYS A 220 4.26 -11.51 -15.58
C CYS A 220 4.20 -12.70 -14.62
N ALA A 221 3.25 -13.63 -14.85
CA ALA A 221 3.15 -14.87 -14.10
C ALA A 221 4.33 -15.83 -14.37
N GLU A 222 4.92 -15.78 -15.57
CA GLU A 222 6.16 -16.50 -15.87
C GLU A 222 7.37 -15.87 -15.14
N LEU A 223 7.53 -14.54 -15.21
CA LEU A 223 8.60 -13.79 -14.56
C LEU A 223 8.67 -14.05 -13.05
N THR A 224 7.51 -14.17 -12.40
CA THR A 224 7.37 -14.35 -10.94
C THR A 224 6.87 -15.75 -10.54
N GLY A 225 7.00 -16.70 -11.47
CA GLY A 225 6.53 -18.07 -11.31
C GLY A 225 7.35 -18.94 -10.33
N PRO A 226 7.15 -20.27 -10.32
CA PRO A 226 7.78 -21.17 -9.36
C PRO A 226 9.31 -21.10 -9.34
N ALA A 227 9.96 -20.88 -10.48
CA ALA A 227 11.40 -20.72 -10.56
C ALA A 227 11.86 -19.47 -9.80
N PHE A 228 11.21 -18.33 -10.03
CA PHE A 228 11.50 -17.08 -9.30
C PHE A 228 11.29 -17.29 -7.80
N GLN A 229 10.17 -17.87 -7.40
CA GLN A 229 9.88 -18.13 -5.98
C GLN A 229 10.96 -19.02 -5.34
N SER A 230 11.41 -20.06 -6.04
CA SER A 230 12.46 -20.96 -5.53
C SER A 230 13.80 -20.25 -5.29
N VAL A 231 14.11 -19.18 -6.02
CA VAL A 231 15.38 -18.45 -5.87
C VAL A 231 15.22 -17.26 -4.92
N PHE A 232 14.26 -16.40 -5.20
CA PHE A 232 14.11 -15.11 -4.52
C PHE A 232 13.43 -15.24 -3.15
N ASN A 233 12.46 -16.15 -2.97
CA ASN A 233 11.85 -16.37 -1.65
C ASN A 233 12.83 -17.11 -0.73
N LEU A 234 13.57 -18.10 -1.25
CA LEU A 234 14.62 -18.77 -0.46
C LEU A 234 15.75 -17.81 -0.10
N GLN A 235 16.04 -16.80 -0.94
CA GLN A 235 17.02 -15.78 -0.59
C GLN A 235 16.58 -14.93 0.62
N LEU A 236 15.28 -14.63 0.76
CA LEU A 236 14.78 -13.97 1.98
C LEU A 236 15.01 -14.83 3.22
N TRP A 237 14.79 -16.14 3.11
CA TRP A 237 15.04 -17.08 4.21
C TRP A 237 16.54 -17.18 4.54
N ALA A 238 17.40 -17.27 3.52
CA ALA A 238 18.85 -17.23 3.67
C ALA A 238 19.32 -15.91 4.32
N SER A 239 18.57 -14.82 4.11
CA SER A 239 18.83 -13.50 4.70
C SER A 239 18.22 -13.32 6.09
N ASN A 240 17.68 -14.39 6.69
CA ASN A 240 17.07 -14.39 8.02
C ASN A 240 15.79 -13.54 8.14
N ALA A 241 15.05 -13.32 7.04
CA ALA A 241 13.75 -12.65 7.07
C ALA A 241 12.74 -13.39 7.98
N LYS A 242 12.00 -12.66 8.82
CA LYS A 242 11.08 -13.23 9.83
C LYS A 242 9.61 -12.93 9.54
N LEU A 243 9.34 -11.76 8.98
CA LEU A 243 8.01 -11.32 8.59
C LEU A 243 8.09 -11.02 7.10
N ILE A 244 7.33 -11.74 6.28
CA ILE A 244 7.38 -11.64 4.82
C ILE A 244 5.95 -11.57 4.30
N ASN A 245 5.62 -10.50 3.60
CA ASN A 245 4.38 -10.38 2.87
C ASN A 245 4.66 -10.32 1.36
N TYR A 246 3.96 -11.16 0.60
CA TYR A 246 4.14 -11.33 -0.84
C TYR A 246 3.11 -10.49 -1.61
N TYR A 247 3.58 -9.48 -2.34
CA TYR A 247 2.75 -8.54 -3.09
C TYR A 247 2.76 -8.93 -4.59
N MET A 248 1.70 -9.48 -5.19
CA MET A 248 0.36 -9.76 -4.63
C MET A 248 0.02 -11.25 -4.62
N LEU A 249 -0.71 -11.69 -3.58
CA LEU A 249 -1.22 -13.06 -3.49
C LEU A 249 -2.54 -13.27 -4.26
N VAL A 250 -3.48 -12.31 -4.16
CA VAL A 250 -4.78 -12.35 -4.86
C VAL A 250 -5.14 -10.92 -5.29
N VAL A 251 -5.51 -10.72 -6.56
CA VAL A 251 -5.96 -9.43 -7.09
C VAL A 251 -7.16 -9.60 -7.99
N CYS A 252 -8.14 -8.71 -7.86
CA CYS A 252 -9.16 -8.48 -8.86
C CYS A 252 -9.46 -6.97 -8.91
N SER A 253 -9.34 -6.36 -10.09
CA SER A 253 -9.75 -4.97 -10.31
C SER A 253 -11.14 -4.96 -10.94
N LEU A 254 -12.14 -4.53 -10.16
CA LEU A 254 -13.52 -4.36 -10.62
C LEU A 254 -13.74 -2.94 -11.14
N ASN A 255 -14.62 -2.80 -12.13
CA ASN A 255 -14.88 -1.59 -12.92
C ASN A 255 -14.72 -0.25 -12.15
N LYS A 256 -14.01 0.70 -12.78
CA LYS A 256 -13.84 2.12 -12.39
C LYS A 256 -13.15 2.40 -11.03
N ILE A 257 -12.46 1.44 -10.42
CA ILE A 257 -11.49 1.75 -9.35
C ILE A 257 -10.19 2.34 -9.95
N ALA A 258 -9.91 2.03 -11.22
CA ALA A 258 -9.01 2.75 -12.12
C ALA A 258 -9.84 3.51 -13.17
N LEU A 259 -9.97 4.84 -13.07
CA LEU A 259 -10.66 5.64 -14.08
C LEU A 259 -9.78 5.81 -15.32
N THR A 260 -10.07 5.06 -16.38
CA THR A 260 -9.67 5.43 -17.75
C THR A 260 -10.71 6.40 -18.32
N SER A 261 -10.23 7.53 -18.84
CA SER A 261 -11.00 8.39 -19.75
C SER A 261 -11.39 7.60 -21.00
N ARG A 262 -12.63 7.09 -21.06
CA ARG A 262 -13.26 6.73 -22.34
C ARG A 262 -13.86 8.01 -22.92
N LYS A 263 -13.15 8.66 -23.85
CA LYS A 263 -13.82 9.50 -24.86
C LYS A 263 -14.65 8.57 -25.74
N GLY A 264 -15.91 8.33 -25.34
CA GLY A 264 -16.89 7.71 -26.21
C GLY A 264 -17.17 8.65 -27.39
N LYS A 265 -16.70 8.28 -28.59
CA LYS A 265 -17.29 8.81 -29.82
C LYS A 265 -18.67 8.16 -29.96
N SER A 266 -19.70 8.91 -29.53
CA SER A 266 -21.07 8.69 -29.97
C SER A 266 -21.13 8.94 -31.48
N GLN A 267 -21.20 7.89 -32.30
CA GLN A 267 -21.74 8.00 -33.65
C GLN A 267 -23.22 7.61 -33.60
N ALA A 268 -24.07 8.61 -33.75
CA ALA A 268 -25.50 8.44 -33.96
C ALA A 268 -25.77 7.85 -35.37
N PRO A 269 -26.85 7.08 -35.56
CA PRO A 269 -27.16 6.48 -36.85
C PRO A 269 -27.63 7.55 -37.84
N THR A 270 -26.95 7.66 -38.98
CA THR A 270 -27.38 8.50 -40.11
C THR A 270 -28.59 7.87 -40.79
N ARG A 271 -29.75 8.52 -40.67
CA ARG A 271 -30.90 8.28 -41.55
C ARG A 271 -30.57 8.81 -42.96
N SER A 272 -30.77 7.95 -43.97
CA SER A 272 -30.86 8.35 -45.38
C SER A 272 -32.20 9.08 -45.62
N PRO A 273 -32.20 10.18 -46.38
CA PRO A 273 -33.32 10.58 -47.20
C PRO A 273 -33.08 10.18 -48.66
N HIS A 274 -34.16 9.67 -49.26
CA HIS A 274 -34.44 9.46 -50.68
C HIS A 274 -33.55 10.18 -51.70
N ASP A 275 -32.98 9.40 -52.63
CA ASP A 275 -33.40 9.32 -54.05
C ASP A 275 -33.08 7.92 -54.61
#